data_AF-R7NCV3-F1
#
_entry.id   AF-R7NCV3-F1
#
_cell.length_a   1.000
_cell.length_b   1.000
_cell.length_c   1.000
_cell.angle_alpha   90.00
_cell.angle_beta   90.00
_cell.angle_gamma   90.00
#
_symmetry.space_group_name_H-M   'P 1'
#
loop_
_entity.id
_entity.type
_entity.pdbx_description
1 polymer ?
#
loop_
_entity_poly.entity_id
_entity_poly.type
_entity_poly.pdbx_seq_one_letter_code
_entity_poly.pdbx_strand_id
1 'polypeptide(L)' 'MNFIPSYEDRLRNPHLKVLDFELLVAHPEAKLAVWQRYKMDILFRTRLQDLMMSNYFFKQQFEEVFQEYIRRDKRSR' A
#
# COMPACT_ATOMS: atom_id res chain seq x y z
N MET A 1 -10.18 -9.69 8.63
CA MET A 1 -10.30 -8.21 8.62
C MET A 1 -9.85 -7.71 7.25
N ASN A 2 -10.76 -7.12 6.47
CA ASN A 2 -10.43 -6.56 5.15
C ASN A 2 -9.88 -5.15 5.34
N PHE A 3 -8.55 -5.01 5.30
CA PHE A 3 -7.82 -3.77 5.59
C PHE A 3 -7.79 -2.73 4.46
N ILE A 4 -8.63 -2.92 3.43
CA ILE A 4 -8.83 -1.93 2.39
C ILE A 4 -10.33 -1.64 2.36
N PRO A 5 -10.73 -0.38 2.54
CA PRO A 5 -12.13 0.00 2.41
C PRO A 5 -12.65 -0.37 1.04
N SER A 6 -13.78 -1.08 1.05
CA SER A 6 -14.55 -1.38 -0.14
C SER A 6 -14.97 -0.10 -0.86
N TYR A 7 -15.49 -0.24 -2.08
CA TYR A 7 -16.05 0.90 -2.79
C TYR A 7 -17.18 1.58 -1.97
N GLU A 8 -18.01 0.79 -1.29
CA GLU A 8 -19.07 1.29 -0.41
C GLU A 8 -18.53 2.04 0.81
N ASP A 9 -17.44 1.57 1.40
CA ASP A 9 -16.78 2.26 2.53
C ASP A 9 -16.19 3.62 2.12
N ARG A 10 -15.72 3.73 0.87
CA ARG A 10 -15.22 4.99 0.29
C ARG A 10 -16.35 5.97 -0.07
N LEU A 11 -17.51 5.47 -0.47
CA LEU A 11 -18.70 6.32 -0.68
C LEU A 11 -19.20 6.89 0.66
N ARG A 12 -19.12 6.11 1.74
CA ARG A 12 -19.49 6.55 3.10
C ARG A 12 -18.47 7.49 3.72
N ASN A 13 -17.18 7.30 3.44
CA ASN A 13 -16.13 8.19 3.89
C ASN A 13 -15.12 8.47 2.75
N PRO A 14 -15.30 9.56 2.00
CA PRO A 14 -14.42 9.91 0.88
C PRO A 14 -12.98 10.21 1.31
N HIS A 15 -12.74 10.47 2.60
CA HIS A 15 -11.40 10.72 3.15
C HIS A 15 -10.64 9.45 3.55
N LEU A 16 -11.23 8.26 3.39
CA LEU A 16 -10.53 7.02 3.76
C LEU A 16 -9.30 6.82 2.87
N LYS A 17 -8.13 6.83 3.51
CA LYS A 17 -6.84 6.63 2.84
C LYS A 17 -6.79 5.24 2.22
N VAL A 18 -6.16 5.13 1.05
CA VAL A 18 -5.98 3.85 0.34
C VAL A 18 -5.07 2.90 1.13
N LEU A 19 -4.09 3.46 1.84
CA LEU A 19 -3.27 2.80 2.83
C LEU A 19 -3.22 3.68 4.07
N ASP A 20 -3.31 3.03 5.23
CA ASP A 20 -3.05 3.67 6.51
C ASP A 20 -1.58 3.44 6.90
N PHE A 21 -0.71 4.39 6.57
CA PHE A 21 0.71 4.25 6.84
C PHE A 21 1.06 4.21 8.33
N GLU A 22 0.26 4.84 9.19
CA GLU A 22 0.48 4.82 10.65
C GLU A 22 0.28 3.40 11.17
N LEU A 23 -0.79 2.75 10.73
CA LEU A 23 -1.02 1.34 11.03
C LEU A 23 0.10 0.45 10.46
N LEU A 24 0.54 0.66 9.22
CA LEU A 24 1.58 -0.18 8.61
C LEU A 24 2.95 -0.06 9.31
N VAL A 25 3.23 1.06 9.95
CA VAL A 25 4.42 1.25 10.80
C VAL A 25 4.26 0.52 12.14
N ALA A 26 3.08 0.60 12.74
CA ALA A 26 2.80 -0.03 14.04
C ALA A 26 2.62 -1.56 13.95
N HIS A 27 2.19 -2.09 12.80
CA HIS A 27 1.79 -3.48 12.61
C HIS A 27 2.56 -4.15 11.46
N PRO A 28 3.71 -4.81 11.74
CA PRO A 28 4.50 -5.53 10.74
C PRO A 28 3.72 -6.58 9.94
N GLU A 29 2.72 -7.22 10.57
CA GLU A 29 1.82 -8.19 9.95
C GLU A 29 0.92 -7.56 8.88
N ALA A 30 0.42 -6.35 9.13
CA ALA A 30 -0.39 -5.60 8.17
C ALA A 30 0.48 -5.16 6.97
N LYS A 31 1.72 -4.72 7.27
CA LYS A 31 2.73 -4.39 6.27
C LYS A 31 3.04 -5.58 5.35
N LEU A 32 3.26 -6.77 5.93
CA LEU A 32 3.51 -7.98 5.15
C LEU A 32 2.30 -8.35 4.27
N ALA A 33 1.09 -8.30 4.82
CA ALA A 33 -0.14 -8.61 4.10
C ALA A 33 -0.37 -7.66 2.90
N VAL A 34 -0.15 -6.35 3.09
CA VAL A 34 -0.21 -5.37 2.00
C VAL A 34 0.84 -5.66 0.95
N TRP A 35 2.06 -6.00 1.35
CA TRP A 35 3.14 -6.32 0.40
C TRP A 35 2.86 -7.58 -0.42
N GLN A 36 2.36 -8.64 0.21
CA GLN A 36 1.96 -9.87 -0.50
C GLN A 36 0.86 -9.58 -1.51
N ARG A 37 -0.15 -8.79 -1.11
CA ARG A 37 -1.21 -8.37 -2.02
C ARG A 37 -0.67 -7.53 -3.17
N TYR A 38 0.24 -6.59 -2.92
CA TYR A 38 0.92 -5.80 -3.96
C TYR A 38 1.64 -6.68 -4.99
N LYS A 39 2.17 -7.84 -4.58
CA LYS A 39 2.81 -8.80 -5.50
C LYS A 39 1.82 -9.64 -6.30
N MET A 40 0.70 -10.05 -5.70
CA MET A 40 -0.24 -11.01 -6.28
C MET A 40 -1.40 -10.37 -7.05
N ASP A 41 -1.90 -9.23 -6.58
CA ASP A 41 -3.09 -8.55 -7.10
C ASP A 41 -2.67 -7.42 -8.05
N ILE A 42 -2.77 -7.69 -9.36
CA ILE A 42 -2.36 -6.75 -10.42
C ILE A 42 -3.14 -5.44 -10.34
N LEU A 43 -4.45 -5.51 -10.10
CA LEU A 43 -5.31 -4.31 -10.04
C LEU A 43 -4.93 -3.44 -8.84
N PHE A 44 -4.69 -4.07 -7.70
CA PHE A 44 -4.21 -3.36 -6.51
C PHE A 44 -2.84 -2.71 -6.73
N ARG A 45 -1.91 -3.44 -7.36
CA ARG A 45 -0.58 -2.91 -7.71
C ARG A 45 -0.69 -1.70 -8.63
N THR A 46 -1.46 -1.79 -9.72
CA THR A 46 -1.64 -0.69 -10.67
C THR A 46 -2.22 0.53 -9.99
N ARG A 47 -3.25 0.36 -9.15
CA ARG A 47 -3.85 1.48 -8.39
C ARG A 47 -2.83 2.18 -7.48
N LEU A 48 -1.98 1.42 -6.81
CA LEU A 48 -0.93 1.99 -5.98
C LEU A 48 0.14 2.69 -6.82
N GLN A 49 0.48 2.15 -7.98
CA GLN A 49 1.39 2.80 -8.92
C GLN A 49 0.83 4.13 -9.44
N ASP A 50 -0.43 4.18 -9.81
CA ASP A 50 -1.11 5.42 -10.25
C ASP A 50 -1.11 6.48 -9.14
N LEU A 51 -1.33 6.06 -7.88
CA LEU A 51 -1.23 6.95 -6.72
C LEU A 51 0.20 7.43 -6.49
N MET A 52 1.21 6.56 -6.64
CA MET A 52 2.61 6.97 -6.53
C MET A 52 3.04 7.91 -7.65
N MET A 53 2.46 7.80 -8.84
CA MET A 53 2.73 8.72 -9.97
C MET A 53 2.04 10.07 -9.78
N SER A 54 0.83 10.09 -9.23
CA SER A 54 0.01 11.32 -9.09
C SER A 54 0.21 12.05 -7.75
N ASN A 55 0.74 11.37 -6.72
CA ASN A 55 0.94 11.93 -5.39
C ASN A 55 2.35 11.63 -4.87
N TYR A 56 3.22 12.65 -4.95
CA TYR A 56 4.61 12.55 -4.50
C TYR A 56 4.75 12.20 -3.01
N PHE A 57 3.90 12.77 -2.15
CA PHE A 57 3.95 12.50 -0.71
C PHE A 57 3.59 11.04 -0.42
N PHE A 58 2.54 10.53 -1.07
CA PHE A 58 2.17 9.11 -0.99
C PHE A 58 3.32 8.20 -1.43
N LYS A 59 4.00 8.55 -2.54
CA LYS A 59 5.16 7.81 -3.03
C LYS A 59 6.29 7.75 -1.99
N GLN A 60 6.65 8.88 -1.39
CA GLN A 60 7.67 8.95 -0.35
C GLN A 60 7.33 8.03 0.83
N GLN A 61 6.11 8.13 1.36
CA GLN A 61 5.66 7.28 2.47
C GLN A 61 5.66 5.79 2.10
N PHE A 62 5.21 5.46 0.89
CA PHE A 62 5.21 4.08 0.41
C PHE A 62 6.64 3.53 0.28
N GLU A 63 7.55 4.28 -0.34
CA GLU A 63 8.94 3.87 -0.51
C GLU A 63 9.67 3.74 0.83
N GLU A 64 9.39 4.61 1.80
CA GLU A 64 9.94 4.54 3.16
C GLU A 64 9.45 3.30 3.89
N VAL A 65 8.12 3.10 3.94
CA VAL A 65 7.53 1.95 4.62
C VAL A 65 8.01 0.66 3.95
N PHE A 66 7.95 0.54 2.63
CA PHE A 66 8.27 -0.71 1.93
C PHE A 66 9.73 -0.84 1.47
N GLN A 67 10.64 0.04 1.92
CA GLN A 67 12.02 0.10 1.43
C GLN A 67 12.76 -1.25 1.49
N GLU A 68 12.64 -1.95 2.62
CA GLU A 68 13.29 -3.24 2.85
C GLU A 68 12.79 -4.30 1.87
N TYR A 69 11.47 -4.32 1.63
CA TYR A 69 10.84 -5.26 0.73
C TYR A 69 11.23 -5.00 -0.72
N ILE A 70 11.26 -3.73 -1.14
CA ILE A 70 11.71 -3.31 -2.47
C ILE A 70 13.19 -3.69 -2.69
N ARG A 71 14.06 -3.44 -1.69
CA ARG A 71 15.49 -3.79 -1.76
C ARG A 71 15.70 -5.30 -1.89
N ARG A 72 14.95 -6.11 -1.14
CA ARG A 72 15.01 -7.58 -1.23
C ARG A 72 14.59 -8.08 -2.61
N ASP A 73 13.51 -7.52 -3.16
CA ASP A 73 13.01 -7.94 -4.48
C ASP A 73 14.00 -7.62 -5.62
N LYS A 74 14.74 -6.52 -5.51
CA LYS A 74 15.80 -6.14 -6.45
C LYS A 74 17.04 -7.03 -6.37
N ARG A 75 17.30 -7.68 -5.25
CA ARG A 75 18.45 -8.60 -5.06
C ARG A 75 18.14 -10.04 -5.47
N SER A 76 16.85 -10.41 -5.54
CA SER A 76 16.39 -11.73 -5.97
C SER A 76 16.21 -11.86 -7.50
N ARG A 77 16.48 -10.80 -8.25
CA ARG A 77 16.53 -10.78 -9.72
C ARG A 77 17.96 -10.57 -10.18
#